data_AF-A0A7C3R1V8-F1
#
_entry.id   AF-A0A7C3R1V8-F1
#
_cell.length_a   1.000
_cell.length_b   1.000
_cell.length_c   1.000
_cell.angle_alpha   90.00
_cell.angle_beta   90.00
_cell.angle_gamma   90.00
#
_symmetry.space_group_name_H-M   'P 1'
#
loop_
_entity.id
_entity.type
_entity.pdbx_description
1 polymer ?
#
loop_
_entity_poly.entity_id
_entity_poly.type
_entity_poly.pdbx_seq_one_letter_code
_entity_poly.pdbx_strand_id
1 'polypeptide(L)'
;MKKYPKTIEQQMKNFYNSLAEKDRRRYAGIEATKLGRGGISYICTIFECDYSGVSRGQKELTSKLDKNDKRQRVEGGGRKSILSTTQGLDEAFFEIVVDSTAGSPMDENVKWTNLSRKEIVNRLSEKGFDVCVDIVRQLLEKHNFRKRQAFKTVSGKEDIENRDEQFINIKKIQ
;
A
#
# COMPACT_ATOMS: atom_id res chain seq x y z
N MET A 1 -35.28 -26.75 -14.01
CA MET A 1 -34.78 -25.41 -14.41
C MET A 1 -35.30 -25.09 -15.80
N LYS A 2 -35.98 -23.96 -15.99
CA LYS A 2 -36.46 -23.50 -17.31
C LYS A 2 -35.34 -22.73 -18.00
N LYS A 3 -34.86 -23.20 -19.15
CA LYS A 3 -33.80 -22.52 -19.92
C LYS A 3 -34.34 -21.26 -20.59
N TYR A 4 -33.47 -20.30 -20.83
CA TYR A 4 -33.78 -19.12 -21.62
C TYR A 4 -33.92 -19.48 -23.11
N PRO A 5 -34.75 -18.75 -23.88
CA PRO A 5 -34.75 -18.85 -25.34
C PRO A 5 -33.39 -18.47 -25.92
N LYS A 6 -32.99 -19.08 -27.04
CA LYS A 6 -31.69 -18.82 -27.71
C LYS A 6 -31.46 -17.34 -28.02
N THR A 7 -32.51 -16.59 -28.36
CA THR A 7 -32.44 -15.15 -28.62
C THR A 7 -31.99 -14.37 -27.38
N ILE A 8 -32.52 -14.73 -26.22
CA ILE A 8 -32.17 -14.14 -24.93
C ILE A 8 -30.75 -14.57 -24.53
N GLU A 9 -30.38 -15.85 -24.70
CA GLU A 9 -29.02 -16.33 -24.43
C GLU A 9 -27.97 -15.50 -25.17
N GLN A 10 -28.22 -15.19 -26.45
CA GLN A 10 -27.32 -14.38 -27.27
C GLN A 10 -27.24 -12.93 -26.78
N GLN A 11 -28.37 -12.31 -26.44
CA GLN A 11 -28.42 -10.95 -25.89
C GLN A 11 -27.68 -10.87 -24.54
N MET A 12 -27.90 -11.87 -23.67
CA MET A 12 -27.21 -11.99 -22.38
C MET A 12 -25.71 -12.12 -22.58
N LYS A 13 -25.25 -12.97 -23.52
CA LYS A 13 -23.82 -13.14 -23.81
C LYS A 13 -23.19 -11.86 -24.35
N ASN A 14 -23.89 -11.13 -25.22
CA ASN A 14 -23.43 -9.84 -25.73
C ASN A 14 -23.25 -8.81 -24.59
N PHE A 15 -24.25 -8.67 -23.72
CA PHE A 15 -24.17 -7.77 -22.56
C PHE A 15 -23.08 -8.19 -21.56
N TYR A 16 -22.99 -9.50 -21.26
CA TYR A 16 -21.95 -10.03 -20.40
C TYR A 16 -20.55 -9.64 -20.91
N ASN A 17 -20.32 -9.74 -22.23
CA ASN A 17 -19.04 -9.39 -22.82
C ASN A 17 -18.74 -7.89 -22.79
N SER A 18 -19.72 -7.00 -22.70
CA SER A 18 -19.47 -5.55 -22.55
C SER A 18 -19.15 -5.12 -21.12
N LEU A 19 -19.42 -5.95 -20.12
CA LEU A 19 -19.21 -5.62 -18.71
C LEU A 19 -17.75 -5.80 -18.26
N ALA A 20 -17.36 -5.06 -17.22
CA ALA A 20 -16.13 -5.31 -16.49
C ALA A 20 -16.21 -6.60 -15.65
N GLU A 21 -15.07 -7.16 -15.24
CA GLU A 21 -15.00 -8.47 -14.55
C GLU A 21 -15.92 -8.53 -13.32
N LYS A 22 -15.94 -7.48 -12.50
CA LYS A 22 -16.78 -7.39 -11.31
C LYS A 22 -18.26 -7.51 -11.65
N ASP A 23 -18.70 -6.77 -12.65
CA ASP A 23 -20.09 -6.69 -13.05
C ASP A 23 -20.53 -7.95 -13.80
N ARG A 24 -19.64 -8.55 -14.61
CA ARG A 24 -19.85 -9.87 -15.22
C ARG A 24 -20.18 -10.92 -14.18
N ARG A 25 -19.35 -11.00 -13.14
CA ARG A 25 -19.49 -12.00 -12.09
C ARG A 25 -20.78 -11.81 -11.29
N ARG A 26 -21.14 -10.57 -10.97
CA ARG A 26 -22.41 -10.22 -10.30
C ARG A 26 -23.60 -10.53 -11.19
N TYR A 27 -23.57 -10.12 -12.46
CA TYR A 27 -24.64 -10.39 -13.43
C TYR A 27 -24.89 -11.90 -13.58
N ALA A 28 -23.83 -12.70 -13.77
CA ALA A 28 -23.93 -14.15 -13.81
C ALA A 28 -24.52 -14.73 -12.51
N GLY A 29 -24.15 -14.18 -11.35
CA GLY A 29 -24.73 -14.56 -10.06
C GLY A 29 -26.23 -14.27 -9.96
N ILE A 30 -26.69 -13.10 -10.43
CA ILE A 30 -28.12 -12.75 -10.49
C ILE A 30 -28.87 -13.76 -11.36
N GLU A 31 -28.39 -13.99 -12.58
CA GLU A 31 -29.04 -14.89 -13.54
C GLU A 31 -29.09 -16.34 -13.04
N ALA A 32 -28.02 -16.82 -12.41
CA ALA A 32 -28.01 -18.13 -11.79
C ALA A 32 -29.00 -18.24 -10.63
N THR A 33 -29.18 -17.17 -9.85
CA THR A 33 -30.12 -17.12 -8.71
C THR A 33 -31.57 -17.20 -9.19
N LYS A 34 -31.92 -16.52 -10.29
CA LYS A 34 -33.27 -16.58 -10.89
C LYS A 34 -33.68 -18.00 -11.30
N LEU A 35 -32.72 -18.81 -11.72
CA LEU A 35 -32.94 -20.16 -12.25
C LEU A 35 -32.97 -21.26 -11.19
N GLY A 36 -32.50 -20.97 -9.97
CA GLY A 36 -32.47 -21.91 -8.85
C GLY A 36 -31.48 -23.07 -9.05
N ARG A 37 -31.88 -24.29 -8.66
CA ARG A 37 -30.99 -25.47 -8.70
C ARG A 37 -30.57 -25.80 -10.14
N GLY A 38 -29.25 -25.90 -10.36
CA GLY A 38 -28.66 -26.10 -11.69
C GLY A 38 -28.44 -24.81 -12.50
N GLY A 39 -28.91 -23.66 -12.00
CA GLY A 39 -28.75 -22.36 -12.65
C GLY A 39 -27.29 -21.98 -12.87
N ILE A 40 -26.42 -22.22 -11.88
CA ILE A 40 -24.99 -21.90 -11.99
C ILE A 40 -24.35 -22.66 -13.15
N SER A 41 -24.53 -23.98 -13.22
CA SER A 41 -23.96 -24.82 -14.29
C SER A 41 -24.41 -24.36 -15.68
N TYR A 42 -25.70 -24.03 -15.83
CA TYR A 42 -26.24 -23.55 -17.08
C TYR A 42 -25.69 -22.17 -17.48
N ILE A 43 -25.60 -21.23 -16.53
CA ILE A 43 -25.01 -19.91 -16.78
C ILE A 43 -23.52 -20.01 -17.12
N CYS A 44 -22.77 -20.90 -16.47
CA CYS A 44 -21.39 -21.20 -16.83
C CYS A 44 -21.27 -21.70 -18.28
N THR A 45 -22.22 -22.50 -18.77
CA THR A 45 -22.25 -22.94 -20.17
C THR A 45 -22.52 -21.78 -21.13
N ILE A 46 -23.46 -20.88 -20.81
CA ILE A 46 -23.80 -19.74 -21.69
C ILE A 46 -22.65 -18.71 -21.76
N PHE A 47 -22.10 -18.34 -20.61
CA PHE A 47 -21.09 -17.29 -20.47
C PHE A 47 -19.65 -17.79 -20.55
N GLU A 48 -19.44 -19.11 -20.69
CA GLU A 48 -18.11 -19.74 -20.75
C GLU A 48 -17.23 -19.31 -19.56
N CYS A 49 -17.82 -19.29 -18.37
CA CYS A 49 -17.16 -18.81 -17.15
C CYS A 49 -17.10 -19.88 -16.08
N ASP A 50 -16.23 -19.67 -15.09
CA ASP A 50 -16.01 -20.66 -14.04
C ASP A 50 -17.09 -20.63 -12.95
N TYR A 51 -17.38 -21.80 -12.39
CA TYR A 51 -18.37 -21.98 -11.33
C TYR A 51 -18.07 -21.12 -10.10
N SER A 52 -16.79 -20.98 -9.75
CA SER A 52 -16.36 -20.25 -8.56
C SER A 52 -16.64 -18.75 -8.68
N GLY A 53 -16.50 -18.19 -9.88
CA GLY A 53 -16.84 -16.82 -10.23
C GLY A 53 -18.31 -16.57 -9.98
N VAL A 54 -19.20 -17.35 -10.61
CA VAL A 54 -20.66 -17.20 -10.46
C VAL A 54 -21.09 -17.33 -9.00
N SER A 55 -20.58 -18.35 -8.29
CA SER A 55 -20.87 -18.54 -6.86
C SER A 55 -20.38 -17.35 -6.01
N ARG A 56 -19.20 -16.82 -6.28
CA ARG A 56 -18.68 -15.63 -5.59
C ARG A 56 -19.53 -14.39 -5.92
N GLY A 57 -20.02 -14.27 -7.15
CA GLY A 57 -20.96 -13.21 -7.55
C GLY A 57 -22.25 -13.24 -6.74
N GLN A 58 -22.85 -14.43 -6.54
CA GLN A 58 -24.02 -14.60 -5.67
C GLN A 58 -23.75 -14.16 -4.23
N LYS A 59 -22.60 -14.55 -3.67
CA LYS A 59 -22.18 -14.13 -2.32
C LYS A 59 -21.92 -12.63 -2.19
N GLU A 60 -21.47 -11.96 -3.25
CA GLU A 60 -21.30 -10.51 -3.20
C GLU A 60 -22.63 -9.76 -3.21
N LEU A 61 -23.63 -10.31 -3.89
CA LEU A 61 -24.95 -9.71 -4.00
C LEU A 61 -25.77 -9.81 -2.70
N THR A 62 -25.40 -10.70 -1.77
CA THR A 62 -26.04 -10.75 -0.45
C THR A 62 -25.62 -9.59 0.45
N SER A 63 -24.51 -8.92 0.13
CA SER A 63 -23.99 -7.78 0.88
C SER A 63 -24.33 -6.46 0.19
N LYS A 64 -24.34 -5.35 0.94
CA LYS A 64 -24.56 -4.02 0.37
C LYS A 64 -23.40 -3.65 -0.56
N LEU A 65 -23.72 -3.36 -1.82
CA LEU A 65 -22.72 -2.96 -2.82
C LEU A 65 -22.37 -1.48 -2.63
N ASP A 66 -21.07 -1.18 -2.58
CA ASP A 66 -20.57 0.20 -2.61
C ASP A 66 -20.57 0.72 -4.06
N LYS A 67 -21.18 1.88 -4.27
CA LYS A 67 -21.29 2.56 -5.57
C LYS A 67 -19.94 3.15 -6.00
N ASN A 68 -19.06 3.46 -5.06
CA ASN A 68 -17.79 4.12 -5.31
C ASN A 68 -16.61 3.15 -5.36
N ASP A 69 -16.87 1.84 -5.30
CA ASP A 69 -15.83 0.83 -5.39
C ASP A 69 -15.24 0.78 -6.81
N LYS A 70 -14.06 1.40 -6.96
CA LYS A 70 -13.29 1.41 -8.21
C LYS A 70 -12.55 0.10 -8.47
N ARG A 71 -12.42 -0.79 -7.47
CA ARG A 71 -11.64 -2.02 -7.62
C ARG A 71 -12.49 -3.11 -8.26
N GLN A 72 -11.86 -3.93 -9.10
CA GLN A 72 -12.53 -5.09 -9.73
C GLN A 72 -12.60 -6.29 -8.79
N ARG A 73 -11.65 -6.41 -7.87
CA ARG A 73 -11.58 -7.46 -6.86
C ARG A 73 -11.31 -6.86 -5.48
N VAL A 74 -11.77 -7.56 -4.45
CA VAL A 74 -11.51 -7.23 -3.03
C VAL A 74 -10.02 -7.30 -2.74
N GLU A 75 -9.55 -6.51 -1.76
CA GLU A 75 -8.18 -6.58 -1.26
C GLU A 75 -7.78 -7.98 -0.77
N GLY A 76 -6.52 -8.33 -0.99
CA GLY A 76 -5.95 -9.61 -0.63
C GLY A 76 -5.67 -10.50 -1.85
N GLY A 77 -5.57 -11.80 -1.62
CA GLY A 77 -5.25 -12.81 -2.65
C GLY A 77 -3.77 -12.94 -3.00
N GLY A 78 -2.94 -11.94 -2.67
CA GLY A 78 -1.48 -12.01 -2.81
C GLY A 78 -0.76 -12.52 -1.56
N ARG A 79 0.56 -12.75 -1.68
CA ARG A 79 1.44 -13.04 -0.54
C ARG A 79 1.34 -11.90 0.48
N LYS A 80 1.05 -12.25 1.74
CA LYS A 80 1.03 -11.27 2.83
C LYS A 80 2.41 -10.62 2.98
N SER A 81 2.44 -9.35 3.34
CA SER A 81 3.70 -8.65 3.60
C SER A 81 4.45 -9.33 4.75
N ILE A 82 5.79 -9.38 4.66
CA ILE A 82 6.62 -9.89 5.74
C ILE A 82 6.43 -9.05 7.02
N LEU A 83 6.14 -7.76 6.88
CA LEU A 83 5.86 -6.83 7.98
C LEU A 83 4.60 -7.19 8.76
N SER A 84 3.64 -7.88 8.14
CA SER A 84 2.41 -8.32 8.80
C SER A 84 2.44 -9.80 9.19
N THR A 85 3.46 -10.54 8.76
CA THR A 85 3.55 -11.99 8.95
C THR A 85 4.60 -12.34 10.00
N THR A 86 5.70 -11.60 10.07
CA THR A 86 6.82 -11.86 10.98
C THR A 86 6.57 -11.20 12.34
N GLN A 87 6.29 -12.00 13.35
CA GLN A 87 6.15 -11.55 14.73
C GLN A 87 7.51 -11.11 15.30
N GLY A 88 7.55 -10.04 16.10
CA GLY A 88 8.76 -9.54 16.76
C GLY A 88 9.71 -8.72 15.87
N LEU A 89 9.42 -8.58 14.56
CA LEU A 89 10.28 -7.80 13.66
C LEU A 89 10.34 -6.31 14.03
N ASP A 90 9.20 -5.74 14.39
CA ASP A 90 9.12 -4.33 14.81
C ASP A 90 9.91 -4.11 16.12
N GLU A 91 9.81 -5.03 17.07
CA GLU A 91 10.51 -4.98 18.37
C GLU A 91 12.02 -5.06 18.16
N ALA A 92 12.49 -6.03 17.39
CA ALA A 92 13.90 -6.18 17.04
C ALA A 92 14.46 -4.95 16.31
N PHE A 93 13.66 -4.34 15.44
CA PHE A 93 13.98 -3.10 14.76
C PHE A 93 14.12 -1.93 15.74
N PHE A 94 13.18 -1.76 16.68
CA PHE A 94 13.27 -0.70 17.68
C PHE A 94 14.51 -0.85 18.54
N GLU A 95 14.82 -2.05 19.04
CA GLU A 95 16.03 -2.29 19.82
C GLU A 95 17.32 -1.91 19.07
N ILE A 96 17.40 -2.12 17.76
CA ILE A 96 18.57 -1.74 16.95
C ILE A 96 18.67 -0.21 16.80
N VAL A 97 17.52 0.46 16.73
CA VAL A 97 17.42 1.86 16.36
C VAL A 97 17.40 2.79 17.57
N VAL A 98 17.02 2.33 18.77
CA VAL A 98 16.95 3.12 20.01
C VAL A 98 18.24 3.92 20.25
N ASP A 99 19.41 3.26 20.25
CA ASP A 99 20.70 3.90 20.54
C ASP A 99 21.16 4.86 19.43
N SER A 100 20.57 4.75 18.24
CA SER A 100 20.93 5.52 17.05
C SER A 100 19.82 6.48 16.62
N THR A 101 18.77 6.62 17.43
CA THR A 101 17.64 7.53 17.18
C THR A 101 17.97 8.91 17.74
N ALA A 102 17.91 9.91 16.87
CA ALA A 102 17.90 11.30 17.30
C ALA A 102 16.62 11.97 16.79
N GLY A 103 16.04 12.83 17.62
CA GLY A 103 14.79 13.52 17.36
C GLY A 103 14.96 15.03 17.31
N SER A 104 13.95 15.72 16.77
CA SER A 104 13.88 17.18 16.88
C SER A 104 13.42 17.57 18.28
N PRO A 105 14.14 18.47 19.00
CA PRO A 105 13.66 19.04 20.26
C PRO A 105 12.32 19.79 20.15
N MET A 106 11.91 20.14 18.92
CA MET A 106 10.72 20.95 18.63
C MET A 106 9.57 20.15 17.99
N ASP A 107 9.81 18.91 17.55
CA ASP A 107 8.78 18.04 16.98
C ASP A 107 9.09 16.56 17.30
N GLU A 108 8.29 15.99 18.21
CA GLU A 108 8.43 14.61 18.67
C GLU A 108 8.18 13.57 17.55
N ASN A 109 7.51 13.96 16.47
CA ASN A 109 7.22 13.08 15.33
C ASN A 109 8.38 12.97 14.34
N VAL A 110 9.41 13.82 14.48
CA VAL A 110 10.56 13.82 13.58
C VAL A 110 11.69 13.04 14.23
N LYS A 111 11.89 11.80 13.76
CA LYS A 111 12.98 10.91 14.18
C LYS A 111 13.90 10.63 13.00
N TRP A 112 15.20 10.65 13.22
CA TRP A 112 16.20 10.23 12.25
C TRP A 112 17.15 9.20 12.86
N THR A 113 17.64 8.30 12.01
CA THR A 113 18.66 7.30 12.38
C THR A 113 19.98 7.66 11.73
N ASN A 114 21.08 7.48 12.47
CA ASN A 114 22.43 7.58 11.87
C ASN A 114 22.85 6.29 11.13
N LEU A 115 22.14 5.17 11.36
CA LEU A 115 22.42 3.88 10.72
C LEU A 115 22.02 3.87 9.24
N SER A 116 22.87 3.24 8.42
CA SER A 116 22.52 2.98 7.04
C SER A 116 21.50 1.83 6.95
N ARG A 117 20.66 1.82 5.90
CA ARG A 117 19.69 0.73 5.70
C ARG A 117 20.34 -0.66 5.61
N LYS A 118 21.56 -0.75 5.03
CA LYS A 118 22.32 -2.00 4.95
C LYS A 118 22.80 -2.47 6.32
N GLU A 119 23.19 -1.53 7.17
CA GLU A 119 23.62 -1.84 8.53
C GLU A 119 22.45 -2.33 9.40
N ILE A 120 21.27 -1.74 9.24
CA ILE A 120 20.05 -2.21 9.90
C ILE A 120 19.71 -3.64 9.43
N VAL A 121 19.86 -3.95 8.13
CA VAL A 121 19.69 -5.32 7.62
C VAL A 121 20.64 -6.28 8.34
N ASN A 122 21.94 -6.00 8.36
CA ASN A 122 22.93 -6.88 8.99
C ASN A 122 22.60 -7.14 10.47
N ARG A 123 22.25 -6.08 11.22
CA ARG A 123 21.88 -6.20 12.64
C ARG A 123 20.56 -6.96 12.84
N LEU A 124 19.61 -6.85 11.91
CA LEU A 124 18.38 -7.66 11.95
C LEU A 124 18.67 -9.13 11.65
N SER A 125 19.59 -9.41 10.73
CA SER A 125 20.04 -10.77 10.42
C SER A 125 20.74 -11.42 11.61
N GLU A 126 21.56 -10.68 12.37
CA GLU A 126 22.17 -11.15 13.62
C GLU A 126 21.12 -11.55 14.67
N LYS A 127 19.96 -10.88 14.68
CA LYS A 127 18.81 -11.22 15.54
C LYS A 127 17.91 -12.34 14.97
N GLY A 128 18.31 -12.96 13.85
CA GLY A 128 17.58 -14.06 13.22
C GLY A 128 16.48 -13.62 12.24
N PHE A 129 16.42 -12.35 11.87
CA PHE A 129 15.48 -11.83 10.88
C PHE A 129 16.17 -11.62 9.53
N ASP A 130 15.93 -12.53 8.58
CA ASP A 130 16.42 -12.36 7.20
C ASP A 130 15.50 -11.41 6.43
N VAL A 131 15.94 -10.15 6.28
CA VAL A 131 15.19 -9.08 5.62
C VAL A 131 16.05 -8.34 4.62
N CYS A 132 15.44 -7.88 3.53
CA CYS A 132 16.14 -7.06 2.55
C CYS A 132 16.05 -5.55 2.88
N VAL A 133 16.88 -4.76 2.21
CA VAL A 133 16.94 -3.30 2.35
C VAL A 133 15.59 -2.61 2.12
N ASP A 134 14.74 -3.17 1.26
CA ASP A 134 13.41 -2.63 0.98
C ASP A 134 12.44 -2.83 2.15
N ILE A 135 12.57 -3.92 2.91
CA ILE A 135 11.79 -4.13 4.14
C ILE A 135 12.20 -3.13 5.20
N VAL A 136 13.51 -2.88 5.35
CA VAL A 136 14.02 -1.83 6.24
C VAL A 136 13.54 -0.45 5.83
N ARG A 137 13.49 -0.14 4.52
CA ARG A 137 12.90 1.11 4.03
C ARG A 137 11.43 1.24 4.45
N GLN A 138 10.65 0.18 4.28
CA GLN A 138 9.24 0.16 4.68
C GLN A 138 9.08 0.25 6.20
N LEU A 139 9.96 -0.35 7.00
CA LEU A 139 9.97 -0.21 8.47
C LEU A 139 10.24 1.23 8.89
N LEU A 140 11.23 1.88 8.28
CA LEU A 140 11.53 3.30 8.54
C LEU A 140 10.33 4.19 8.19
N GLU A 141 9.68 3.95 7.05
CA GLU A 141 8.46 4.68 6.64
C GLU A 141 7.29 4.41 7.60
N LYS A 142 7.05 3.15 7.99
CA LYS A 142 6.00 2.74 8.94
C LYS A 142 6.14 3.42 10.30
N HIS A 143 7.38 3.63 10.75
CA HIS A 143 7.68 4.25 12.05
C HIS A 143 8.09 5.73 11.95
N ASN A 144 7.79 6.39 10.82
CA ASN A 144 7.98 7.83 10.59
C ASN A 144 9.44 8.33 10.69
N PHE A 145 10.43 7.47 10.40
CA PHE A 145 11.83 7.90 10.32
C PHE A 145 12.08 8.68 9.04
N ARG A 146 12.68 9.86 9.18
CA ARG A 146 13.04 10.73 8.06
C ARG A 146 14.53 10.69 7.78
N LYS A 147 14.90 10.90 6.52
CA LYS A 147 16.31 11.13 6.14
C LYS A 147 16.72 12.52 6.60
N ARG A 148 17.79 12.62 7.39
CA ARG A 148 18.40 13.91 7.70
C ARG A 148 19.18 14.39 6.48
N GLN A 149 18.73 15.46 5.85
CA GLN A 149 19.54 16.18 4.88
C GLN A 149 20.54 17.04 5.64
N ALA A 150 21.84 16.82 5.42
CA ALA A 150 22.87 17.66 6.01
C ALA A 150 22.78 19.07 5.38
N PHE A 151 22.39 20.06 6.17
CA PHE A 151 22.49 21.45 5.76
C PHE A 151 23.92 21.91 6.06
N LYS A 152 24.77 21.97 5.04
CA LYS A 152 26.10 22.56 5.15
C LYS A 152 25.98 24.05 4.89
N THR A 153 25.96 24.86 5.95
CA THR A 153 26.25 26.29 5.82
C THR A 153 27.75 26.44 5.66
N VAL A 154 28.20 26.98 4.51
CA VAL A 154 29.57 27.46 4.37
C VAL A 154 29.72 28.66 5.30
N SER A 155 30.57 28.55 6.31
CA SER A 155 30.94 29.67 7.18
C SER A 155 31.74 30.69 6.37
N GLY A 156 31.31 31.96 6.38
CA GLY A 156 31.98 33.05 5.65
C GLY A 156 31.57 33.15 4.18
N LYS A 157 30.30 33.49 3.92
CA LYS A 157 29.95 34.04 2.60
C LYS A 157 30.73 35.34 2.40
N GLU A 158 31.42 35.47 1.27
CA GLU A 158 32.26 36.64 0.94
C GLU A 158 31.43 37.93 0.77
N ASP A 159 30.15 37.80 0.38
CA ASP A 159 29.19 38.91 0.23
C ASP A 159 28.12 38.90 1.34
N ILE A 160 28.47 39.39 2.52
CA ILE A 160 27.49 39.79 3.54
C ILE A 160 27.50 41.31 3.56
N GLU A 161 26.42 41.93 3.08
CA GLU A 161 26.24 43.38 3.17
C GLU A 161 26.47 43.82 4.62
N ASN A 162 27.29 44.86 4.80
CA ASN A 162 27.63 45.50 6.08
C ASN A 162 28.56 44.73 7.04
N ARG A 163 29.31 43.72 6.56
CA ARG A 163 30.28 42.98 7.40
C ARG A 163 31.29 43.86 8.14
N ASP A 164 31.75 44.94 7.52
CA ASP A 164 32.79 45.83 8.07
C ASP A 164 32.24 47.05 8.83
N GLU A 165 30.93 47.28 8.85
CA GLU A 165 30.35 48.48 9.48
C GLU A 165 30.68 48.57 10.97
N GLN A 166 30.68 47.43 11.67
CA GLN A 166 30.99 47.38 13.10
C GLN A 166 32.45 47.76 13.38
N PHE A 167 33.39 47.27 12.56
CA PHE A 167 34.81 47.60 12.68
C PHE A 167 35.09 49.06 12.33
N ILE A 168 34.41 49.60 11.30
CA ILE A 168 34.49 51.01 10.91
C ILE A 168 33.98 51.91 12.04
N ASN A 169 32.87 51.55 12.70
CA ASN A 169 32.32 52.34 13.80
C ASN A 169 33.20 52.32 15.05
N ILE A 170 33.81 51.17 15.39
CA ILE A 170 34.77 51.09 16.49
C ILE A 170 35.98 52.00 16.24
N LYS A 171 36.49 52.03 14.99
CA LYS A 171 37.61 52.89 14.60
C LYS A 171 37.29 54.40 14.68
N LYS A 172 36.02 54.80 14.60
CA LYS A 172 35.58 56.21 14.74
C LYS A 172 35.50 56.68 16.20
N ILE A 173 35.52 55.76 17.15
CA ILE A 173 35.37 56.06 18.59
C ILE A 173 36.74 56.14 19.29
N GLN A 174 37.83 55.71 18.64
CA GLN A 174 39.23 55.91 19.07
C GLN A 174 39.81 57.20 18.48
#